data_AF-A0A380JR14-F1
#
_entry.id   AF-A0A380JR14-F1
#
_cell.length_a   1.000
_cell.length_b   1.000
_cell.length_c   1.000
_cell.angle_alpha   90.00
_cell.angle_beta   90.00
_cell.angle_gamma   90.00
#
_symmetry.space_group_name_H-M   'P 1'
#
loop_
_entity.id
_entity.type
_entity.pdbx_description
1 polymer ?
#
loop_
_entity_poly.entity_id
_entity_poly.type
_entity_poly.pdbx_seq_one_letter_code
_entity_poly.pdbx_strand_id
1 'polypeptide(L)'
;MLLPNAKQRFLLGTLSLGLLLGSVLYLTNHFVNHTGMSVETKRQTQAIYSAGDTKAPFGLLIYQPVGKTARHQVLIYRDKATNPKPRAHFIPDQKHMSQAIKKEAHYITTDSSKAKVTTTTKRYVWKSKLAKAMFGFAGEDGQLISQKTVVAIPKETWLAVTKAQAKQLPVLLSKLKADQTKLAQTNPQAAAKQQV
;
A
#
# COMPACT_ATOMS: atom_id res chain seq x y z
N MET A 1 -4.13 -62.55 -3.59
CA MET A 1 -4.48 -61.44 -4.51
C MET A 1 -5.79 -60.83 -4.01
N LEU A 2 -5.79 -59.58 -3.53
CA LEU A 2 -6.85 -59.00 -2.66
C LEU A 2 -8.26 -58.86 -3.30
N LEU A 3 -8.42 -59.06 -4.62
CA LEU A 3 -9.73 -59.16 -5.27
C LEU A 3 -9.75 -60.35 -6.24
N PRO A 4 -10.70 -61.30 -6.16
CA PRO A 4 -10.68 -62.50 -6.99
C PRO A 4 -11.21 -62.28 -8.42
N ASN A 5 -12.17 -61.37 -8.62
CA ASN A 5 -12.87 -61.23 -9.90
C ASN A 5 -12.20 -60.23 -10.86
N ALA A 6 -11.87 -60.67 -12.08
CA ALA A 6 -11.25 -59.82 -13.10
C ALA A 6 -12.09 -58.57 -13.44
N LYS A 7 -13.43 -58.71 -13.49
CA LYS A 7 -14.35 -57.57 -13.73
C LYS A 7 -14.28 -56.53 -12.62
N GLN A 8 -14.19 -56.95 -11.36
CA GLN A 8 -14.06 -56.03 -10.21
C GLN A 8 -12.72 -55.29 -10.25
N ARG A 9 -11.64 -55.97 -10.63
CA ARG A 9 -10.31 -55.35 -10.79
C ARG A 9 -10.32 -54.29 -11.89
N PHE A 10 -10.91 -54.58 -13.05
CA PHE A 10 -11.02 -53.61 -14.13
C PHE A 10 -11.89 -52.41 -13.73
N LEU A 11 -13.07 -52.64 -13.15
CA LEU A 11 -13.96 -51.56 -12.70
C LEU A 11 -13.27 -50.65 -11.68
N LEU A 12 -12.67 -51.22 -10.64
CA LEU A 12 -11.98 -50.45 -9.61
C LEU A 12 -10.71 -49.78 -10.13
N GLY A 13 -9.98 -50.43 -11.05
CA GLY A 13 -8.82 -49.84 -11.71
C GLY A 13 -9.19 -48.62 -12.55
N THR A 14 -10.21 -48.73 -13.40
CA THR A 14 -10.71 -47.61 -14.21
C THR A 14 -11.30 -46.51 -13.34
N LEU A 15 -12.06 -46.85 -12.29
CA LEU A 15 -12.58 -45.87 -11.35
C LEU A 15 -11.47 -45.11 -10.63
N SER A 16 -10.45 -45.82 -10.15
CA SER A 16 -9.30 -45.23 -9.46
C SER A 16 -8.50 -44.32 -10.40
N LEU A 17 -8.30 -44.75 -11.65
CA LEU A 17 -7.64 -43.93 -12.66
C LEU A 17 -8.45 -42.67 -12.98
N GLY A 18 -9.76 -42.79 -13.13
CA GLY A 18 -10.66 -41.65 -13.35
C GLY A 18 -10.64 -40.66 -12.20
N LEU A 19 -10.66 -41.15 -10.96
CA LEU A 19 -10.53 -40.32 -9.75
C LEU A 19 -9.18 -39.62 -9.67
N LEU A 20 -8.09 -40.31 -10.01
CA LEU A 20 -6.76 -39.72 -10.05
C LEU A 20 -6.65 -38.62 -11.12
N LEU A 21 -7.15 -38.87 -12.33
CA LEU A 21 -7.16 -37.86 -13.39
C LEU A 21 -8.03 -36.65 -12.99
N GLY A 22 -9.21 -36.91 -12.44
CA GLY A 22 -10.10 -35.87 -11.93
C GLY A 22 -9.44 -35.02 -10.83
N SER A 23 -8.74 -35.66 -9.89
CA SER A 23 -8.07 -34.94 -8.80
C SER A 23 -6.90 -34.08 -9.30
N VAL A 24 -6.09 -34.57 -10.22
CA VAL A 24 -4.97 -33.81 -10.82
C VAL A 24 -5.51 -32.61 -11.60
N LEU A 25 -6.54 -32.80 -12.43
CA LEU A 25 -7.16 -31.70 -13.17
C LEU A 25 -7.76 -30.66 -12.22
N TYR A 26 -8.46 -31.10 -11.17
CA TYR A 26 -9.06 -30.21 -10.19
C TYR A 26 -8.02 -29.43 -9.38
N LEU A 27 -6.92 -30.09 -8.98
CA LEU A 27 -5.81 -29.46 -8.29
C LEU A 27 -5.06 -28.46 -9.18
N THR A 28 -4.83 -28.81 -10.45
CA THR A 28 -4.20 -27.91 -11.43
C THR A 28 -5.06 -26.68 -11.64
N ASN A 29 -6.37 -26.88 -11.80
CA ASN A 29 -7.31 -25.78 -11.91
C ASN A 29 -7.32 -24.91 -10.63
N HIS A 30 -7.20 -25.50 -9.44
CA HIS A 30 -7.04 -24.77 -8.19
C HIS A 30 -5.79 -23.89 -8.18
N PHE A 31 -4.61 -24.41 -8.50
CA PHE A 31 -3.39 -23.61 -8.48
C PHE A 31 -3.38 -22.48 -9.52
N VAL A 32 -3.99 -22.69 -10.69
CA VAL A 32 -4.03 -21.68 -11.74
C VAL A 32 -5.13 -20.65 -11.47
N ASN A 33 -6.34 -21.11 -11.16
CA ASN A 33 -7.54 -20.25 -11.11
C ASN A 33 -8.01 -19.93 -9.68
N HIS A 34 -7.29 -20.39 -8.65
CA HIS A 34 -7.62 -20.22 -7.23
C HIS A 34 -9.06 -20.70 -6.90
N THR A 35 -9.51 -21.77 -7.57
CA THR A 35 -10.87 -22.29 -7.44
C THR A 35 -11.19 -22.69 -6.00
N GLY A 36 -12.28 -22.21 -5.41
CA GLY A 36 -12.57 -22.45 -3.99
C GLY A 36 -12.01 -21.37 -3.05
N MET A 37 -11.29 -20.38 -3.58
CA MET A 37 -10.95 -19.14 -2.87
C MET A 37 -11.83 -17.98 -3.33
N SER A 38 -11.99 -17.00 -2.43
CA SER A 38 -12.63 -15.71 -2.66
C SER A 38 -11.65 -14.60 -2.31
N VAL A 39 -11.98 -13.36 -2.70
CA VAL A 39 -11.14 -12.20 -2.45
C VAL A 39 -11.74 -11.39 -1.31
N GLU A 40 -11.04 -11.36 -0.18
CA GLU A 40 -11.36 -10.43 0.90
C GLU A 40 -10.69 -9.08 0.61
N THR A 41 -11.47 -8.00 0.69
CA THR A 41 -10.96 -6.63 0.55
C THR A 41 -11.08 -5.90 1.89
N LYS A 42 -9.94 -5.56 2.48
CA LYS A 42 -9.87 -4.75 3.70
C LYS A 42 -9.40 -3.35 3.37
N ARG A 43 -10.16 -2.35 3.82
CA ARG A 43 -9.79 -0.93 3.72
C ARG A 43 -9.49 -0.39 5.11
N GLN A 44 -8.34 0.25 5.25
CA GLN A 44 -7.95 0.94 6.47
C GLN A 44 -7.58 2.37 6.13
N THR A 45 -8.13 3.31 6.88
CA THR A 45 -7.85 4.74 6.73
C THR A 45 -7.37 5.28 8.06
N GLN A 46 -6.29 6.04 8.03
CA GLN A 46 -5.76 6.73 9.20
C GLN A 46 -5.29 8.14 8.81
N ALA A 47 -5.30 9.04 9.78
CA ALA A 47 -4.72 10.37 9.59
C ALA A 47 -3.19 10.28 9.47
N ILE A 48 -2.60 11.21 8.74
CA ILE A 48 -1.15 11.40 8.70
C ILE A 48 -0.78 12.82 9.11
N TYR A 49 0.45 13.00 9.55
CA TYR A 49 0.96 14.27 10.03
C TYR A 49 2.21 14.67 9.24
N SER A 50 2.43 15.99 9.16
CA SER A 50 3.53 16.61 8.40
C SER A 50 4.87 15.94 8.69
N ALA A 51 5.75 15.89 7.69
CA ALA A 51 7.16 15.52 7.83
C ALA A 51 8.06 16.69 8.24
N GLY A 52 7.56 17.92 8.14
CA GLY A 52 8.29 19.15 8.45
C GLY A 52 8.34 19.46 9.94
N ASP A 53 8.74 20.68 10.30
CA ASP A 53 8.60 21.15 11.68
C ASP A 53 7.11 21.21 12.07
N THR A 54 6.77 20.80 13.29
CA THR A 54 5.41 20.93 13.85
C THR A 54 4.94 22.38 13.93
N LYS A 55 5.87 23.34 13.94
CA LYS A 55 5.60 24.79 13.96
C LYS A 55 5.48 25.40 12.56
N ALA A 56 5.69 24.62 11.50
CA ALA A 56 5.54 25.13 10.15
C ALA A 56 4.05 25.46 9.86
N PRO A 57 3.75 26.56 9.15
CA PRO A 57 2.37 26.95 8.84
C PRO A 57 1.71 26.05 7.79
N PHE A 58 2.44 25.07 7.24
CA PHE A 58 1.96 24.12 6.23
C PHE A 58 2.42 22.69 6.54
N GLY A 59 1.65 21.72 6.03
CA GLY A 59 2.01 20.31 6.06
C GLY A 59 3.03 19.98 4.98
N LEU A 60 3.98 19.11 5.28
CA LEU A 60 5.01 18.66 4.34
C LEU A 60 4.90 17.14 4.14
N LEU A 61 4.80 16.70 2.90
CA LEU A 61 4.98 15.30 2.53
C LEU A 61 6.28 15.19 1.73
N ILE A 62 7.20 14.33 2.15
CA ILE A 62 8.41 14.08 1.36
C ILE A 62 8.24 12.76 0.63
N TYR A 63 8.44 12.75 -0.68
CA TYR A 63 8.36 11.54 -1.49
C TYR A 63 9.65 11.23 -2.22
N GLN A 64 9.87 9.95 -2.49
CA GLN A 64 10.94 9.45 -3.32
C GLN A 64 10.38 8.36 -4.25
N PRO A 65 10.34 8.59 -5.58
CA PRO A 65 9.96 7.57 -6.54
C PRO A 65 10.88 6.35 -6.47
N VAL A 66 10.32 5.17 -6.71
CA VAL A 66 11.06 3.91 -6.83
C VAL A 66 10.77 3.29 -8.19
N GLY A 67 11.81 3.21 -9.02
CA GLY A 67 11.67 2.77 -10.42
C GLY A 67 11.06 3.85 -11.32
N LYS A 68 10.56 3.43 -12.49
CA LYS A 68 10.06 4.34 -13.54
C LYS A 68 8.56 4.70 -13.41
N THR A 69 7.83 4.05 -12.49
CA THR A 69 6.37 4.22 -12.39
C THR A 69 6.00 5.12 -11.22
N ALA A 70 5.05 6.03 -11.43
CA ALA A 70 4.59 6.95 -10.38
C ALA A 70 3.85 6.26 -9.21
N ARG A 71 3.50 4.97 -9.35
CA ARG A 71 2.73 4.19 -8.36
C ARG A 71 3.57 3.51 -7.28
N HIS A 72 4.89 3.61 -7.37
CA HIS A 72 5.81 3.07 -6.37
C HIS A 72 6.62 4.22 -5.78
N GLN A 73 6.18 4.74 -4.65
CA GLN A 73 6.81 5.85 -3.98
C GLN A 73 7.05 5.51 -2.50
N VAL A 74 8.26 5.80 -2.04
CA VAL A 74 8.53 5.90 -0.60
C VAL A 74 8.00 7.24 -0.14
N LEU A 75 7.13 7.22 0.86
CA LEU A 75 6.47 8.42 1.39
C LEU A 75 6.92 8.63 2.83
N ILE A 76 7.33 9.84 3.17
CA ILE A 76 7.87 10.17 4.48
C ILE A 76 6.91 11.13 5.15
N TYR A 77 6.35 10.71 6.27
CA TYR A 77 5.40 11.47 7.09
C TYR A 77 5.41 10.95 8.54
N ARG A 78 4.65 11.58 9.43
CA ARG A 78 4.46 11.14 10.82
C ARG A 78 3.11 10.42 10.98
N ASP A 79 3.12 9.31 11.72
CA ASP A 79 1.89 8.57 12.03
C ASP A 79 1.06 9.24 13.13
N LYS A 80 1.72 9.99 14.03
CA LYS A 80 1.11 10.75 15.12
C LYS A 80 1.72 12.15 15.19
N ALA A 81 0.93 13.15 15.58
CA ALA A 81 1.40 14.52 15.77
C ALA A 81 2.58 14.60 16.76
N THR A 82 2.57 13.75 17.77
CA THR A 82 3.57 13.71 18.85
C THR A 82 4.86 12.98 18.48
N ASN A 83 4.95 12.36 17.30
CA ASN A 83 6.15 11.63 16.91
C ASN A 83 7.33 12.61 16.69
N PRO A 84 8.48 12.41 17.35
CA PRO A 84 9.58 13.38 17.31
C PRO A 84 10.18 13.52 15.90
N LYS A 85 10.20 12.43 15.12
CA LYS A 85 10.72 12.42 13.75
C LYS A 85 9.74 11.72 12.79
N PRO A 86 9.64 12.18 11.54
CA PRO A 86 8.91 11.45 10.50
C PRO A 86 9.61 10.14 10.16
N ARG A 87 8.86 9.20 9.59
CA ARG A 87 9.35 7.89 9.16
C ARG A 87 9.10 7.70 7.67
N ALA A 88 9.97 6.93 7.03
CA ALA A 88 9.77 6.49 5.66
C ALA A 88 8.85 5.27 5.63
N HIS A 89 7.83 5.35 4.78
CA HIS A 89 6.81 4.33 4.59
C HIS A 89 6.89 3.74 3.19
N PHE A 90 6.37 2.52 3.03
CA PHE A 90 6.29 1.81 1.76
C PHE A 90 7.65 1.55 1.10
N ILE A 91 8.70 1.36 1.91
CA ILE A 91 10.00 0.89 1.45
C ILE A 91 9.80 -0.53 0.89
N PRO A 92 10.15 -0.79 -0.39
CA PRO A 92 10.02 -2.12 -0.96
C PRO A 92 10.88 -3.14 -0.23
N ASP A 93 10.31 -4.30 0.05
CA ASP A 93 11.04 -5.43 0.63
C ASP A 93 11.92 -6.08 -0.44
N GLN A 94 13.23 -5.84 -0.36
CA GLN A 94 14.21 -6.36 -1.30
C GLN A 94 14.42 -7.87 -1.17
N LYS A 95 14.09 -8.47 -0.01
CA LYS A 95 14.24 -9.92 0.21
C LYS A 95 13.07 -10.71 -0.39
N HIS A 96 11.89 -10.10 -0.46
CA HIS A 96 10.67 -10.73 -0.97
C HIS A 96 10.07 -9.94 -2.14
N MET A 97 10.85 -9.79 -3.21
CA MET A 97 10.49 -9.00 -4.40
C MET A 97 9.12 -9.38 -5.00
N SER A 98 8.78 -10.67 -5.05
CA SER A 98 7.48 -11.15 -5.56
C SER A 98 6.28 -10.63 -4.76
N GLN A 99 6.47 -10.32 -3.48
CA GLN A 99 5.44 -9.67 -2.65
C GLN A 99 5.50 -8.16 -2.75
N ALA A 100 6.70 -7.59 -2.91
CA ALA A 100 6.91 -6.15 -3.04
C ALA A 100 6.22 -5.57 -4.28
N ILE A 101 6.27 -6.27 -5.43
CA ILE A 101 5.61 -5.84 -6.67
C ILE A 101 4.08 -5.80 -6.59
N LYS A 102 3.48 -6.47 -5.60
CA LYS A 102 2.03 -6.46 -5.36
C LYS A 102 1.59 -5.23 -4.54
N LYS A 103 2.54 -4.42 -4.07
CA LYS A 103 2.30 -3.27 -3.19
C LYS A 103 2.59 -1.98 -3.94
N GLU A 104 1.56 -1.15 -4.10
CA GLU A 104 1.64 0.17 -4.70
C GLU A 104 1.42 1.24 -3.62
N ALA A 105 2.14 2.35 -3.72
CA ALA A 105 1.99 3.50 -2.86
C ALA A 105 2.28 4.79 -3.64
N HIS A 106 1.35 5.73 -3.58
CA HIS A 106 1.50 7.06 -4.16
C HIS A 106 0.68 8.08 -3.37
N TYR A 107 0.94 9.36 -3.61
CA TYR A 107 0.13 10.43 -3.06
C TYR A 107 -0.80 11.05 -4.13
N ILE A 108 -1.88 11.65 -3.67
CA ILE A 108 -2.78 12.50 -4.44
C ILE A 108 -3.06 13.78 -3.65
N THR A 109 -3.39 14.85 -4.34
CA THR A 109 -3.95 16.05 -3.73
C THR A 109 -5.47 15.96 -3.70
N THR A 110 -6.09 16.56 -2.68
CA THR A 110 -7.55 16.55 -2.49
C THR A 110 -8.01 17.86 -1.85
N ASP A 111 -9.30 18.15 -1.97
CA ASP A 111 -9.96 19.29 -1.31
C ASP A 111 -10.27 19.04 0.17
N SER A 112 -9.98 17.84 0.69
CA SER A 112 -10.14 17.53 2.11
C SER A 112 -9.27 18.43 2.98
N SER A 113 -9.79 18.86 4.13
CA SER A 113 -9.05 19.67 5.11
C SER A 113 -7.98 18.89 5.89
N LYS A 114 -8.03 17.55 5.89
CA LYS A 114 -7.11 16.68 6.63
C LYS A 114 -6.40 15.70 5.72
N ALA A 115 -5.10 15.53 5.95
CA ALA A 115 -4.30 14.51 5.28
C ALA A 115 -4.54 13.11 5.87
N LYS A 116 -4.69 12.13 4.99
CA LYS A 116 -5.02 10.75 5.37
C LYS A 116 -4.30 9.77 4.45
N VAL A 117 -3.97 8.60 4.98
CA VAL A 117 -3.53 7.46 4.19
C VAL A 117 -4.63 6.41 4.20
N THR A 118 -4.95 5.90 3.02
CA THR A 118 -5.90 4.79 2.84
C THR A 118 -5.19 3.62 2.19
N THR A 119 -5.14 2.50 2.90
CA THR A 119 -4.59 1.24 2.43
C THR A 119 -5.74 0.29 2.13
N THR A 120 -5.79 -0.17 0.88
CA THR A 120 -6.72 -1.23 0.45
C THR A 120 -5.93 -2.48 0.16
N THR A 121 -6.15 -3.52 0.96
CA THR A 121 -5.49 -4.81 0.84
C THR A 121 -6.48 -5.85 0.35
N LYS A 122 -6.13 -6.57 -0.71
CA LYS A 122 -6.87 -7.72 -1.22
C LYS A 122 -6.10 -9.00 -0.92
N ARG A 123 -6.75 -9.96 -0.27
CA ARG A 123 -6.17 -11.27 0.05
C ARG A 123 -7.10 -12.40 -0.37
N TYR A 124 -6.53 -13.54 -0.70
CA TYR A 124 -7.32 -14.75 -0.90
C TYR A 124 -7.76 -15.31 0.44
N VAL A 125 -9.02 -15.73 0.51
CA VAL A 125 -9.60 -16.43 1.66
C VAL A 125 -10.47 -17.58 1.18
N TRP A 126 -10.51 -18.67 1.92
CA TRP A 126 -11.31 -19.84 1.55
C TRP A 126 -12.80 -19.53 1.48
N LYS A 127 -13.48 -19.96 0.41
CA LYS A 127 -14.94 -19.82 0.27
C LYS A 127 -15.71 -20.69 1.24
N SER A 128 -15.13 -21.80 1.68
CA SER A 128 -15.79 -22.77 2.57
C SER A 128 -14.79 -23.59 3.38
N LYS A 129 -15.27 -24.20 4.45
CA LYS A 129 -14.49 -25.16 5.25
C LYS A 129 -14.03 -26.37 4.44
N LEU A 130 -14.86 -26.84 3.50
CA LEU A 130 -14.51 -27.95 2.62
C LEU A 130 -13.36 -27.59 1.70
N ALA A 131 -13.39 -26.40 1.07
CA ALA A 131 -12.29 -25.95 0.22
C ALA A 131 -10.98 -25.84 1.02
N LYS A 132 -11.05 -25.31 2.25
CA LYS A 132 -9.90 -25.28 3.17
C LYS A 132 -9.43 -26.68 3.56
N ALA A 133 -10.32 -27.63 3.80
CA ALA A 133 -9.93 -29.00 4.14
C ALA A 133 -9.27 -29.73 2.95
N MET A 134 -9.73 -29.48 1.73
CA MET A 134 -9.19 -30.11 0.52
C MET A 134 -7.87 -29.51 0.07
N PHE A 135 -7.68 -28.19 0.21
CA PHE A 135 -6.58 -27.45 -0.42
C PHE A 135 -5.73 -26.63 0.55
N GLY A 136 -6.14 -26.50 1.80
CA GLY A 136 -5.47 -25.64 2.80
C GLY A 136 -4.04 -26.05 3.16
N PHE A 137 -3.60 -27.24 2.74
CA PHE A 137 -2.23 -27.72 2.94
C PHE A 137 -1.18 -26.87 2.21
N ALA A 138 -1.57 -26.15 1.15
CA ALA A 138 -0.66 -25.30 0.37
C ALA A 138 -0.41 -23.90 0.98
N GLY A 139 -1.09 -23.55 2.09
CA GLY A 139 -0.84 -22.30 2.82
C GLY A 139 -1.31 -21.03 2.09
N GLU A 140 -2.27 -21.13 1.19
CA GLU A 140 -2.77 -19.99 0.37
C GLU A 140 -3.68 -19.03 1.15
N ASP A 141 -4.11 -19.40 2.36
CA ASP A 141 -4.99 -18.59 3.21
C ASP A 141 -4.33 -17.25 3.57
N GLY A 142 -4.98 -16.14 3.24
CA GLY A 142 -4.45 -14.80 3.47
C GLY A 142 -3.34 -14.39 2.50
N GLN A 143 -3.06 -15.14 1.44
CA GLN A 143 -2.05 -14.75 0.45
C GLN A 143 -2.38 -13.38 -0.17
N LEU A 144 -1.37 -12.51 -0.25
CA LEU A 144 -1.54 -11.16 -0.79
C LEU A 144 -1.79 -11.20 -2.31
N ILE A 145 -2.91 -10.63 -2.74
CA ILE A 145 -3.22 -10.39 -4.16
C ILE A 145 -2.67 -9.04 -4.57
N SER A 146 -3.07 -8.00 -3.83
CA SER A 146 -2.59 -6.63 -4.05
C SER A 146 -2.76 -5.79 -2.79
N GLN A 147 -1.93 -4.76 -2.65
CA GLN A 147 -2.09 -3.73 -1.65
C GLN A 147 -1.89 -2.37 -2.32
N LYS A 148 -2.94 -1.55 -2.34
CA LYS A 148 -2.89 -0.20 -2.88
C LYS A 148 -2.98 0.79 -1.76
N THR A 149 -1.99 1.67 -1.67
CA THR A 149 -1.95 2.72 -0.66
C THR A 149 -1.98 4.08 -1.31
N VAL A 150 -2.92 4.91 -0.89
CA VAL A 150 -3.09 6.27 -1.38
C VAL A 150 -2.97 7.22 -0.21
N VAL A 151 -1.99 8.13 -0.28
CA VAL A 151 -1.85 9.23 0.66
C VAL A 151 -2.52 10.47 0.07
N ALA A 152 -3.65 10.86 0.63
CA ALA A 152 -4.38 12.06 0.23
C ALA A 152 -3.94 13.24 1.10
N ILE A 153 -3.41 14.29 0.47
CA ILE A 153 -3.01 15.53 1.14
C ILE A 153 -3.87 16.72 0.69
N PRO A 154 -4.22 17.66 1.58
CA PRO A 154 -4.92 18.89 1.24
C PRO A 154 -4.12 19.74 0.24
N LYS A 155 -4.73 20.16 -0.87
CA LYS A 155 -4.04 20.96 -1.90
C LYS A 155 -3.54 22.32 -1.40
N GLU A 156 -4.29 22.97 -0.51
CA GLU A 156 -4.02 24.34 -0.07
C GLU A 156 -3.05 24.42 1.12
N THR A 157 -3.04 23.41 1.98
CA THR A 157 -2.31 23.45 3.26
C THR A 157 -1.12 22.51 3.31
N TRP A 158 -0.89 21.70 2.27
CA TRP A 158 0.23 20.77 2.21
C TRP A 158 1.07 20.93 0.95
N LEU A 159 2.38 20.78 1.14
CA LEU A 159 3.37 20.75 0.08
C LEU A 159 3.97 19.34 -0.02
N ALA A 160 3.90 18.73 -1.20
CA ALA A 160 4.61 17.49 -1.51
C ALA A 160 5.94 17.82 -2.21
N VAL A 161 7.06 17.36 -1.67
CA VAL A 161 8.40 17.63 -2.22
C VAL A 161 9.22 16.35 -2.36
N THR A 162 10.15 16.34 -3.30
CA THR A 162 11.14 15.27 -3.38
C THR A 162 12.12 15.34 -2.21
N LYS A 163 12.78 14.22 -1.91
CA LYS A 163 13.85 14.17 -0.89
C LYS A 163 14.97 15.19 -1.12
N ALA A 164 15.33 15.48 -2.38
CA ALA A 164 16.34 16.49 -2.71
C ALA A 164 15.86 17.90 -2.36
N GLN A 165 14.64 18.26 -2.78
CA GLN A 165 14.00 19.54 -2.47
C GLN A 165 13.81 19.73 -0.95
N ALA A 166 13.44 18.66 -0.23
CA ALA A 166 13.26 18.71 1.22
C ALA A 166 14.55 19.13 1.97
N LYS A 167 15.73 18.74 1.47
CA LYS A 167 17.02 19.15 2.07
C LYS A 167 17.31 20.64 1.89
N GLN A 168 16.83 21.23 0.81
CA GLN A 168 17.04 22.65 0.50
C GLN A 168 15.96 23.54 1.13
N LEU A 169 14.81 22.97 1.49
CA LEU A 169 13.67 23.71 2.02
C LEU A 169 13.98 24.57 3.26
N PRO A 170 14.75 24.13 4.27
CA PRO A 170 15.08 24.97 5.43
C PRO A 170 15.84 26.24 5.03
N VAL A 171 16.76 26.14 4.07
CA VAL A 171 17.55 27.28 3.58
C VAL A 171 16.64 28.27 2.85
N LEU A 172 15.74 27.77 2.00
CA LEU A 172 14.79 28.60 1.26
C LEU A 172 13.80 29.31 2.19
N LEU A 173 13.28 28.60 3.20
CA LEU A 173 12.36 29.18 4.18
C LEU A 173 13.03 30.25 5.04
N SER A 174 14.29 30.06 5.44
CA SER A 174 15.04 31.07 6.20
C SER A 174 15.30 32.33 5.37
N LYS A 175 15.63 32.18 4.08
CA LYS A 175 15.79 33.32 3.15
C LYS A 175 14.47 34.05 2.94
N LEU A 176 13.39 33.33 2.65
CA LEU A 176 12.05 33.91 2.51
C LEU A 176 11.62 34.67 3.76
N LYS A 177 11.85 34.12 4.96
CA LYS A 177 11.56 34.82 6.21
C LYS A 177 12.39 36.09 6.37
N ALA A 178 13.68 36.04 6.07
CA ALA A 178 14.58 37.20 6.14
C ALA A 178 14.21 38.29 5.13
N ASP A 179 13.80 37.89 3.93
CA ASP A 179 13.35 38.82 2.89
C ASP A 179 11.97 39.40 3.23
N GLN A 180 11.06 38.60 3.80
CA GLN A 180 9.77 39.08 4.30
C GLN A 180 9.92 40.04 5.48
N THR A 181 10.82 39.79 6.44
CA THR A 181 11.08 40.76 7.51
C THR A 181 11.71 42.04 6.98
N LYS A 182 12.60 41.96 6.00
CA LYS A 182 13.15 43.15 5.32
C LYS A 182 12.05 43.93 4.59
N LEU A 183 11.18 43.26 3.85
CA LEU A 183 10.04 43.87 3.13
C LEU A 183 9.01 44.48 4.10
N ALA A 184 8.75 43.83 5.24
CA ALA A 184 7.86 44.36 6.28
C ALA A 184 8.46 45.58 6.99
N GLN A 185 9.79 45.66 7.10
CA GLN A 185 10.50 46.81 7.66
C GLN A 185 10.61 47.98 6.67
N THR A 186 10.72 47.71 5.36
CA THR A 186 10.84 48.75 4.33
C THR A 186 9.51 49.23 3.76
N ASN A 187 8.40 48.50 3.98
CA ASN A 187 7.08 48.92 3.52
C ASN A 187 5.94 48.51 4.49
N PRO A 188 5.70 49.27 5.57
CA PRO A 188 4.71 48.94 6.61
C PRO A 188 3.25 48.82 6.08
N GLN A 189 2.94 49.42 4.92
CA GLN A 189 1.62 49.38 4.31
C GLN A 189 1.30 48.06 3.59
N ALA A 190 2.31 47.26 3.23
CA ALA A 190 2.11 45.94 2.61
C ALA A 190 1.80 44.84 3.65
N ALA A 191 2.30 44.99 4.88
CA ALA A 191 2.05 44.07 5.99
C ALA A 191 0.58 44.10 6.46
N ALA A 192 -0.09 45.25 6.34
CA ALA A 192 -1.50 45.41 6.71
C ALA A 192 -2.48 44.71 5.75
N LYS A 193 -2.07 44.42 4.51
CA LYS A 193 -2.93 43.76 3.50
C LYS A 193 -2.90 42.23 3.55
N GLN A 194 -2.04 41.63 4.37
CA GLN A 194 -1.98 40.17 4.58
C GLN A 194 -2.73 39.69 5.83
N GLN A 195 -3.41 40.61 6.54
CA GLN A 195 -4.19 40.32 7.75
C GLN A 195 -5.72 40.42 7.52
N VAL A 196 -6.18 40.53 6.27
CA VAL A 196 -7.61 40.54 5.91
C VAL A 196 -7.95 39.29 5.12
#